data_AF-T0QVW2-F1
#
_entry.id   AF-T0QVW2-F1
#
_cell.length_a   1.000
_cell.length_b   1.000
_cell.length_c   1.000
_cell.angle_alpha   90.00
_cell.angle_beta   90.00
_cell.angle_gamma   90.00
#
_symmetry.space_group_name_H-M   'P 1'
#
loop_
_entity.id
_entity.type
_entity.pdbx_description
1 polymer ?
#
loop_
_entity_poly.entity_id
_entity_poly.type
_entity_poly.pdbx_seq_one_letter_code
_entity_poly.pdbx_strand_id
1 'polypeptide(L)'
;MSSVESFLVGGRGPLGQDRVCIALSPQGNRRKHASRELEDAMEKLWDDKLAAQPHLFNGAKFRLASSALTSTGLQMTWGLTSYKEYISTCSRPEIVATLRRDGGENPRQHLSMKVGVAAALVTSDKHVVFLQRSNAVGAYPNMADVPGGHPEPEKVGLHCESDYELSDELNARCVAELFDSITAEVEEETNVPRSALSPPLLLGVTLQGSAETPSYAFLIECALSVADVQERYVDAQDQYESTRLMFVPVAALSTNTLELTPSAAGCLQLLAELYMKQQNQNQISRIKTS
;
A
#
# COMPACT_ATOMS: atom_id res chain seq x y z
N MET A 1 1.72 -16.40 -6.41
CA MET A 1 1.62 -15.14 -7.18
C MET A 1 0.78 -14.17 -6.37
N SER A 2 1.03 -12.87 -6.48
CA SER A 2 0.17 -11.84 -5.89
C SER A 2 -1.22 -11.88 -6.50
N SER A 3 -2.24 -11.48 -5.74
CA SER A 3 -3.59 -11.26 -6.27
C SER A 3 -3.91 -9.77 -6.29
N VAL A 4 -4.59 -9.32 -7.35
CA VAL A 4 -4.99 -7.93 -7.53
C VAL A 4 -6.51 -7.87 -7.56
N GLU A 5 -7.09 -7.03 -6.72
CA GLU A 5 -8.52 -6.71 -6.72
C GLU A 5 -8.70 -5.28 -7.26
N SER A 6 -9.51 -5.14 -8.32
CA SER A 6 -9.78 -3.87 -8.97
C SER A 6 -11.07 -3.25 -8.46
N PHE A 7 -11.03 -1.96 -8.12
CA PHE A 7 -12.21 -1.19 -7.74
C PHE A 7 -12.84 -0.45 -8.92
N LEU A 8 -12.27 -0.62 -10.13
CA LEU A 8 -12.73 0.00 -11.37
C LEU A 8 -13.90 -0.76 -12.03
N VAL A 9 -14.47 -1.75 -11.35
CA VAL A 9 -15.49 -2.66 -11.89
C VAL A 9 -16.85 -1.99 -12.10
N GLY A 10 -17.65 -2.53 -13.01
CA GLY A 10 -19.03 -2.07 -13.25
C GLY A 10 -19.16 -0.65 -13.80
N GLY A 11 -18.16 -0.17 -14.56
CA GLY A 11 -18.15 1.18 -15.15
C GLY A 11 -17.79 2.30 -14.16
N ARG A 12 -17.38 1.95 -12.94
CA ARG A 12 -16.94 2.91 -11.93
C ARG A 12 -15.53 3.39 -12.24
N GLY A 13 -15.31 4.68 -12.05
CA GLY A 13 -13.96 5.24 -11.95
C GLY A 13 -13.31 4.88 -10.61
N PRO A 14 -12.05 5.31 -10.41
CA PRO A 14 -11.36 5.13 -9.14
C PRO A 14 -12.10 5.85 -7.98
N LEU A 15 -11.85 5.42 -6.75
CA LEU A 15 -12.56 5.91 -5.57
C LEU A 15 -11.84 7.11 -4.96
N GLY A 16 -12.56 8.20 -4.74
CA GLY A 16 -12.12 9.29 -3.87
C GLY A 16 -12.31 8.94 -2.40
N GLN A 17 -11.75 9.77 -1.52
CA GLN A 17 -11.82 9.62 -0.06
C GLN A 17 -13.26 9.53 0.46
N ASP A 18 -14.19 10.28 -0.15
CA ASP A 18 -15.63 10.31 0.18
C ASP A 18 -16.35 8.96 -0.06
N ARG A 19 -15.71 8.04 -0.79
CA ARG A 19 -16.25 6.72 -1.12
C ARG A 19 -15.54 5.58 -0.40
N VAL A 20 -14.78 5.89 0.65
CA VAL A 20 -14.09 4.93 1.49
C VAL A 20 -14.57 5.09 2.93
N CYS A 21 -15.01 3.99 3.53
CA CYS A 21 -15.37 3.93 4.95
C CYS A 21 -14.45 2.94 5.66
N ILE A 22 -13.84 3.38 6.76
CA ILE A 22 -13.02 2.53 7.63
C ILE A 22 -13.67 2.50 9.01
N ALA A 23 -13.98 1.31 9.50
CA ALA A 23 -14.35 1.09 10.89
C ALA A 23 -13.13 0.53 11.63
N LEU A 24 -12.56 1.30 12.56
CA LEU A 24 -11.54 0.79 13.46
C LEU A 24 -12.21 -0.09 14.53
N SER A 25 -11.60 -1.22 14.87
CA SER A 25 -12.15 -2.17 15.83
C SER A 25 -11.03 -2.97 16.50
N PRO A 26 -11.01 -3.09 17.84
CA PRO A 26 -10.10 -3.99 18.55
C PRO A 26 -10.29 -5.45 18.14
N GLN A 27 -11.50 -5.87 17.76
CA GLN A 27 -11.77 -7.20 17.23
C GLN A 27 -11.14 -7.42 15.84
N GLY A 28 -10.75 -6.34 15.17
CA GLY A 28 -9.95 -6.34 13.95
C GLY A 28 -8.44 -6.54 14.18
N ASN A 29 -7.95 -6.59 15.42
CA ASN A 29 -6.55 -6.90 15.71
C ASN A 29 -6.21 -8.36 15.37
N ARG A 30 -4.91 -8.67 15.27
CA ARG A 30 -4.43 -10.04 15.07
C ARG A 30 -4.88 -10.91 16.25
N ARG A 31 -5.42 -12.09 15.96
CA ARG A 31 -5.68 -13.12 16.97
C ARG A 31 -4.44 -13.96 17.14
N LYS A 32 -3.97 -14.12 18.38
CA LYS A 32 -2.88 -15.06 18.67
C LYS A 32 -3.27 -16.48 18.27
N HIS A 33 -2.30 -17.23 17.77
CA HIS A 33 -2.45 -18.64 17.45
C HIS A 33 -2.60 -19.48 18.74
N ALA A 34 -3.29 -20.62 18.66
CA ALA A 34 -3.56 -21.46 19.82
C ALA A 34 -2.33 -22.21 20.34
N SER A 35 -1.39 -22.57 19.46
CA SER A 35 -0.09 -23.13 19.86
C SER A 35 0.80 -22.02 20.41
N ARG A 36 1.10 -22.15 21.71
CA ARG A 36 2.04 -21.27 22.40
C ARG A 36 3.45 -21.41 21.86
N GLU A 37 3.85 -22.61 21.49
CA GLU A 37 5.18 -22.89 20.93
C GLU A 37 5.40 -22.12 19.62
N LEU A 38 4.36 -22.00 18.78
CA LEU A 38 4.44 -21.20 17.56
C LEU A 38 4.52 -19.70 17.85
N GLU A 39 3.73 -19.17 18.80
CA GLU A 39 3.83 -17.77 19.21
C GLU A 39 5.20 -17.45 19.82
N ASP A 40 5.71 -18.30 20.70
CA ASP A 40 7.04 -18.14 21.30
C ASP A 40 8.14 -18.20 20.23
N ALA A 41 8.01 -19.09 19.24
CA ALA A 41 8.92 -19.14 18.10
C ALA A 41 8.86 -17.84 17.28
N MET A 42 7.67 -17.30 17.03
CA MET A 42 7.50 -16.01 16.33
C MET A 42 8.15 -14.86 17.10
N GLU A 43 8.02 -14.81 18.42
CA GLU A 43 8.68 -13.76 19.21
C GLU A 43 10.20 -13.87 19.17
N LYS A 44 10.73 -15.10 19.18
CA LYS A 44 12.17 -15.32 19.00
C LYS A 44 12.68 -14.76 17.65
N LEU A 45 11.87 -14.82 16.59
CA LEU A 45 12.27 -14.27 15.29
C LEU A 45 12.47 -12.76 15.33
N TRP A 46 11.65 -12.05 16.10
CA TRP A 46 11.85 -10.63 16.34
C TRP A 46 13.12 -10.39 17.15
N ASP A 47 13.33 -11.14 18.23
CA ASP A 47 14.52 -10.98 19.08
C ASP A 47 15.82 -11.22 18.29
N ASP A 48 15.84 -12.25 17.44
CA ASP A 48 16.97 -12.54 16.54
C ASP A 48 17.19 -11.39 15.54
N LYS A 49 16.12 -10.81 15.00
CA LYS A 49 16.16 -9.67 14.07
C LYS A 49 16.70 -8.41 14.75
N LEU A 50 16.26 -8.13 15.97
CA LEU A 50 16.70 -7.00 16.77
C LEU A 50 18.17 -7.17 17.21
N ALA A 51 18.60 -8.38 17.55
CA ALA A 51 20.00 -8.68 17.85
C ALA A 51 20.91 -8.43 16.63
N ALA A 52 20.44 -8.77 15.43
CA ALA A 52 21.17 -8.52 14.18
C ALA A 52 21.14 -7.05 13.76
N GLN A 53 20.09 -6.31 14.11
CA GLN A 53 19.88 -4.91 13.71
C GLN A 53 19.36 -4.08 14.91
N PRO A 54 20.23 -3.68 15.85
CA PRO A 54 19.83 -3.07 17.13
C PRO A 54 19.13 -1.70 17.02
N HIS A 55 19.19 -1.07 15.84
CA HIS A 55 18.52 0.21 15.56
C HIS A 55 17.04 0.03 15.16
N LEU A 56 16.59 -1.21 14.91
CA LEU A 56 15.18 -1.47 14.62
C LEU A 56 14.32 -1.17 15.84
N PHE A 57 13.15 -0.59 15.59
CA PHE A 57 12.13 -0.38 16.62
C PHE A 57 10.80 -0.99 16.19
N ASN A 58 9.95 -1.29 17.18
CA ASN A 58 8.63 -1.84 16.92
C ASN A 58 7.60 -0.71 16.74
N GLY A 59 7.35 -0.30 15.50
CA GLY A 59 6.33 0.70 15.18
C GLY A 59 4.91 0.12 15.09
N ALA A 60 3.90 0.88 15.54
CA ALA A 60 2.49 0.53 15.35
C ALA A 60 2.10 0.63 13.87
N LYS A 61 1.18 -0.24 13.43
CA LYS A 61 0.66 -0.24 12.05
C LYS A 61 -0.83 -0.56 12.05
N PHE A 62 -1.56 -0.10 11.04
CA PHE A 62 -2.94 -0.54 10.82
C PHE A 62 -2.96 -1.96 10.26
N ARG A 63 -3.95 -2.75 10.67
CA ARG A 63 -4.20 -4.11 10.21
C ARG A 63 -5.49 -4.15 9.41
N LEU A 64 -5.46 -4.76 8.23
CA LEU A 64 -6.69 -5.07 7.50
C LEU A 64 -7.36 -6.32 8.10
N ALA A 65 -8.56 -6.16 8.66
CA ALA A 65 -9.37 -7.29 9.15
C ALA A 65 -10.34 -7.80 8.08
N SER A 66 -11.01 -6.90 7.36
CA SER A 66 -11.91 -7.23 6.26
C SER A 66 -12.02 -6.06 5.28
N SER A 67 -12.30 -6.36 4.01
CA SER A 67 -12.61 -5.39 2.97
C SER A 67 -13.78 -5.89 2.11
N ALA A 68 -14.66 -4.99 1.71
CA ALA A 68 -15.73 -5.28 0.78
C ALA A 68 -16.01 -4.07 -0.11
N LEU A 69 -15.92 -4.26 -1.43
CA LEU A 69 -16.39 -3.28 -2.39
C LEU A 69 -17.91 -3.38 -2.54
N THR A 70 -18.61 -2.29 -2.27
CA THR A 70 -20.08 -2.21 -2.31
C THR A 70 -20.57 -1.32 -3.45
N SER A 71 -21.90 -1.18 -3.57
CA SER A 71 -22.49 -0.28 -4.55
C SER A 71 -22.21 1.21 -4.26
N THR A 72 -21.89 1.61 -3.04
CA THR A 72 -21.61 3.00 -2.66
C THR A 72 -20.12 3.31 -2.58
N GLY A 73 -19.29 2.33 -2.19
CA GLY A 73 -17.86 2.53 -2.01
C GLY A 73 -17.16 1.33 -1.40
N LEU A 74 -15.94 1.54 -0.92
CA LEU A 74 -15.16 0.53 -0.22
C LEU A 74 -15.45 0.60 1.29
N GLN A 75 -15.84 -0.53 1.87
CA GLN A 75 -15.98 -0.69 3.31
C GLN A 75 -14.84 -1.55 3.85
N MET A 76 -14.15 -1.06 4.86
CA MET A 76 -13.05 -1.77 5.51
C MET A 76 -13.22 -1.79 7.02
N THR A 77 -12.80 -2.90 7.62
CA THR A 77 -12.59 -2.98 9.07
C THR A 77 -11.10 -3.03 9.32
N TRP A 78 -10.59 -2.08 10.09
CA TRP A 78 -9.21 -2.04 10.50
C TRP A 78 -9.06 -2.42 11.98
N GLY A 79 -7.93 -3.03 12.30
CA GLY A 79 -7.42 -3.10 13.65
C GLY A 79 -6.02 -2.50 13.72
N LEU A 80 -5.33 -2.80 14.80
CA LEU A 80 -3.93 -2.50 15.00
C LEU A 80 -3.09 -3.77 14.92
N THR A 81 -1.88 -3.60 14.42
CA THR A 81 -0.78 -4.56 14.42
C THR A 81 0.53 -3.79 14.63
N SER A 82 1.66 -4.43 14.42
CA SER A 82 2.96 -3.79 14.57
C SER A 82 3.98 -4.32 13.56
N TYR A 83 5.09 -3.59 13.42
CA TYR A 83 6.20 -4.02 12.60
C TYR A 83 6.76 -5.37 13.08
N LYS A 84 6.84 -5.58 14.40
CA LYS A 84 7.20 -6.87 15.00
C LYS A 84 6.30 -8.00 14.54
N GLU A 85 4.99 -7.82 14.58
CA GLU A 85 4.05 -8.84 14.12
C GLU A 85 4.19 -9.10 12.62
N TYR A 86 4.43 -8.06 11.81
CA TYR A 86 4.70 -8.25 10.38
C TYR A 86 5.95 -9.11 10.13
N ILE A 87 7.06 -8.79 10.79
CA ILE A 87 8.30 -9.57 10.67
C ILE A 87 8.08 -11.02 11.12
N SER A 88 7.34 -11.21 12.21
CA SER A 88 7.15 -12.52 12.82
C SER A 88 6.09 -13.37 12.11
N THR A 89 5.21 -12.77 11.30
CA THR A 89 4.21 -13.49 10.49
C THR A 89 4.43 -13.35 8.99
N CYS A 90 4.16 -12.16 8.42
CA CYS A 90 3.95 -11.96 7.00
C CYS A 90 5.25 -11.85 6.20
N SER A 91 6.39 -11.60 6.85
CA SER A 91 7.68 -11.61 6.17
C SER A 91 8.22 -13.02 5.86
N ARG A 92 7.49 -14.08 6.28
CA ARG A 92 7.94 -15.49 6.23
C ARG A 92 6.89 -16.40 5.59
N PRO A 93 7.07 -16.82 4.33
CA PRO A 93 6.11 -17.64 3.59
C PRO A 93 5.66 -18.92 4.32
N GLU A 94 6.58 -19.59 5.02
CA GLU A 94 6.34 -20.82 5.77
C GLU A 94 5.43 -20.62 6.99
N ILE A 95 5.56 -19.47 7.66
CA ILE A 95 4.71 -19.09 8.78
C ILE A 95 3.33 -18.70 8.27
N VAL A 96 3.26 -17.91 7.19
CA VAL A 96 1.98 -17.55 6.57
C VAL A 96 1.20 -18.80 6.18
N ALA A 97 1.82 -19.78 5.53
CA ALA A 97 1.15 -21.02 5.14
C ALA A 97 0.56 -21.78 6.35
N THR A 98 1.31 -21.85 7.45
CA THR A 98 0.88 -22.49 8.71
C THR A 98 -0.29 -21.74 9.32
N LEU A 99 -0.13 -20.44 9.56
CA LEU A 99 -1.16 -19.59 10.18
C LEU A 99 -2.45 -19.53 9.36
N ARG A 100 -2.35 -19.60 8.03
CA ARG A 100 -3.52 -19.66 7.15
C ARG A 100 -4.30 -20.93 7.25
N ARG A 101 -3.62 -22.07 7.23
CA ARG A 101 -4.24 -23.38 7.39
C ARG A 101 -4.99 -23.45 8.72
N ASP A 102 -4.40 -22.89 9.77
CA ASP A 102 -4.93 -22.99 11.12
C ASP A 102 -5.99 -21.89 11.43
N GLY A 103 -6.19 -20.93 10.51
CA GLY A 103 -7.16 -19.83 10.63
C GLY A 103 -8.63 -20.22 10.39
N GLY A 104 -8.92 -21.44 9.95
CA GLY A 104 -10.31 -21.92 9.74
C GLY A 104 -11.12 -21.04 8.77
N GLU A 105 -12.30 -20.60 9.19
CA GLU A 105 -13.20 -19.75 8.40
C GLU A 105 -12.65 -18.34 8.13
N ASN A 106 -11.68 -17.88 8.93
CA ASN A 106 -10.94 -16.65 8.67
C ASN A 106 -9.43 -16.96 8.53
N PRO A 107 -8.97 -17.38 7.34
CA PRO A 107 -7.59 -17.79 7.11
C PRO A 107 -6.55 -16.72 7.46
N ARG A 108 -6.92 -15.44 7.60
CA ARG A 108 -5.97 -14.35 7.86
C ARG A 108 -6.02 -13.84 9.30
N GLN A 109 -6.84 -14.42 10.17
CA GLN A 109 -7.03 -13.94 11.55
C GLN A 109 -5.73 -13.90 12.37
N HIS A 110 -4.79 -14.80 12.07
CA HIS A 110 -3.50 -14.90 12.76
C HIS A 110 -2.36 -14.12 12.09
N LEU A 111 -2.62 -13.48 10.95
CA LEU A 111 -1.62 -12.70 10.20
C LEU A 111 -1.66 -11.22 10.60
N SER A 112 -0.51 -10.55 10.57
CA SER A 112 -0.42 -9.10 10.79
C SER A 112 -1.27 -8.31 9.80
N MET A 113 -1.33 -8.71 8.52
CA MET A 113 -2.10 -8.03 7.46
C MET A 113 -1.91 -6.51 7.48
N LYS A 114 -0.67 -6.04 7.74
CA LYS A 114 -0.40 -4.61 7.84
C LYS A 114 -0.83 -3.89 6.55
N VAL A 115 -1.49 -2.76 6.68
CA VAL A 115 -1.94 -1.97 5.54
C VAL A 115 -0.74 -1.26 4.92
N GLY A 116 -0.55 -1.44 3.61
CA GLY A 116 0.39 -0.66 2.81
C GLY A 116 -0.34 0.21 1.77
N VAL A 117 0.37 1.20 1.24
CA VAL A 117 -0.09 2.10 0.18
C VAL A 117 0.98 2.24 -0.89
N ALA A 118 0.57 2.43 -2.14
CA ALA A 118 1.44 2.54 -3.30
C ALA A 118 0.84 3.53 -4.32
N ALA A 119 1.66 4.40 -4.92
CA ALA A 119 1.21 5.46 -5.82
C ALA A 119 1.74 5.27 -7.23
N ALA A 120 0.83 5.09 -8.18
CA ALA A 120 1.08 5.46 -9.56
C ALA A 120 1.13 6.99 -9.69
N LEU A 121 2.31 7.57 -9.45
CA LEU A 121 2.59 8.99 -9.67
C LEU A 121 2.79 9.25 -11.16
N VAL A 122 1.88 10.00 -11.78
CA VAL A 122 1.89 10.30 -13.23
C VAL A 122 2.26 11.76 -13.47
N THR A 123 3.37 12.01 -14.16
CA THR A 123 3.84 13.36 -14.51
C THR A 123 2.96 14.04 -15.57
N SER A 124 3.14 15.36 -15.73
CA SER A 124 2.37 16.15 -16.70
C SER A 124 2.64 15.77 -18.16
N ASP A 125 3.84 15.26 -18.44
CA ASP A 125 4.27 14.66 -19.71
C ASP A 125 4.02 13.15 -19.77
N LYS A 126 3.12 12.63 -18.94
CA LYS A 126 2.53 11.28 -18.99
C LYS A 126 3.54 10.14 -18.85
N HIS A 127 4.41 10.24 -17.84
CA HIS A 127 5.25 9.15 -17.37
C HIS A 127 4.86 8.72 -15.95
N VAL A 128 4.97 7.43 -15.67
CA VAL A 128 4.89 6.90 -14.31
C VAL A 128 6.27 6.94 -13.69
N VAL A 129 6.34 7.47 -12.46
CA VAL A 129 7.57 7.55 -11.68
C VAL A 129 7.78 6.26 -10.89
N PHE A 130 9.00 5.74 -10.94
CA PHE A 130 9.46 4.58 -10.17
C PHE A 130 10.72 4.93 -9.39
N LEU A 131 10.91 4.22 -8.29
CA LEU A 131 12.09 4.26 -7.45
C LEU A 131 12.90 2.98 -7.67
N GLN A 132 14.20 3.11 -7.90
CA GLN A 132 15.11 1.96 -7.85
C GLN A 132 15.48 1.70 -6.39
N ARG A 133 14.91 0.66 -5.77
CA ARG A 133 15.19 0.32 -4.36
C ARG A 133 16.68 0.09 -4.15
N SER A 134 17.20 0.60 -3.04
CA SER A 134 18.58 0.38 -2.60
C SER A 134 18.85 -1.11 -2.31
N ASN A 135 20.13 -1.51 -2.21
CA ASN A 135 20.49 -2.84 -1.73
C ASN A 135 20.38 -2.95 -0.19
N ALA A 136 20.28 -1.82 0.52
CA ALA A 136 20.24 -1.77 1.97
C ALA A 136 18.85 -2.03 2.58
N VAL A 137 17.79 -2.01 1.77
CA VAL A 137 16.41 -2.19 2.26
C VAL A 137 16.12 -3.64 2.63
N GLY A 138 15.28 -3.83 3.66
CA GLY A 138 14.97 -5.17 4.19
C GLY A 138 14.08 -6.05 3.31
N ALA A 139 13.44 -5.48 2.28
CA ALA A 139 12.58 -6.20 1.35
C ALA A 139 12.83 -5.74 -0.09
N TYR A 140 12.87 -6.71 -1.02
CA TYR A 140 12.98 -6.49 -2.46
C TYR A 140 14.14 -5.56 -2.89
N PRO A 141 15.39 -5.82 -2.43
CA PRO A 141 16.53 -4.97 -2.79
C PRO A 141 16.78 -4.98 -4.31
N ASN A 142 17.16 -3.82 -4.86
CA ASN A 142 17.44 -3.63 -6.31
C ASN A 142 16.25 -3.86 -7.26
N MET A 143 15.04 -4.00 -6.75
CA MET A 143 13.82 -4.04 -7.57
C MET A 143 13.29 -2.62 -7.81
N ALA A 144 12.54 -2.44 -8.89
CA ALA A 144 11.80 -1.22 -9.14
C ALA A 144 10.52 -1.18 -8.30
N ASP A 145 10.29 -0.07 -7.62
CA ASP A 145 9.08 0.20 -6.85
C ASP A 145 8.38 1.45 -7.35
N VAL A 146 7.15 1.65 -6.91
CA VAL A 146 6.48 2.96 -7.00
C VAL A 146 6.55 3.63 -5.63
N PRO A 147 6.37 4.97 -5.55
CA PRO A 147 6.33 5.62 -4.26
C PRO A 147 5.28 5.03 -3.32
N GLY A 148 5.59 4.91 -2.04
CA GLY A 148 4.65 4.40 -1.06
C GLY A 148 5.26 3.79 0.19
N GLY A 149 4.40 3.46 1.13
CA GLY A 149 4.78 2.89 2.41
C GLY A 149 3.57 2.47 3.20
N HIS A 150 3.40 2.98 4.42
CA HIS A 150 2.37 2.46 5.34
C HIS A 150 1.74 3.55 6.20
N PRO A 151 0.40 3.70 6.19
CA PRO A 151 -0.27 4.61 7.11
C PRO A 151 0.04 4.24 8.57
N GLU A 152 0.20 5.26 9.40
CA GLU A 152 0.69 5.11 10.76
C GLU A 152 -0.38 5.48 11.80
N PRO A 153 -0.72 4.58 12.74
CA PRO A 153 -1.68 4.88 13.80
C PRO A 153 -1.35 6.14 14.61
N GLU A 154 -0.08 6.48 14.75
CA GLU A 154 0.37 7.65 15.52
C GLU A 154 -0.13 8.97 14.91
N LYS A 155 -0.29 9.03 13.59
CA LYS A 155 -0.80 10.22 12.89
C LYS A 155 -2.26 10.53 13.20
N VAL A 156 -3.01 9.54 13.69
CA VAL A 156 -4.40 9.70 14.17
C VAL A 156 -4.50 9.66 15.70
N GLY A 157 -3.37 9.74 16.40
CA GLY A 157 -3.30 9.75 17.87
C GLY A 157 -3.46 8.38 18.53
N LEU A 158 -3.14 7.30 17.82
CA LEU A 158 -3.16 5.94 18.35
C LEU A 158 -1.72 5.42 18.55
N HIS A 159 -1.45 4.82 19.70
CA HIS A 159 -0.19 4.15 19.97
C HIS A 159 -0.41 2.65 20.21
N CYS A 160 0.66 1.87 20.10
CA CYS A 160 0.63 0.46 20.47
C CYS A 160 0.15 0.33 21.93
N GLU A 161 -0.76 -0.61 22.19
CA GLU A 161 -1.28 -0.94 23.52
C GLU A 161 -2.12 0.15 24.21
N SER A 162 -2.40 1.29 23.55
CA SER A 162 -3.30 2.29 24.11
C SER A 162 -4.76 1.89 23.94
N ASP A 163 -5.55 2.03 25.01
CA ASP A 163 -7.01 2.00 24.90
C ASP A 163 -7.48 3.20 24.07
N TYR A 164 -8.40 2.96 23.15
CA TYR A 164 -8.99 4.02 22.32
C TYR A 164 -10.51 3.90 22.30
N GLU A 165 -11.18 5.05 22.38
CA GLU A 165 -12.63 5.12 22.24
C GLU A 165 -13.00 5.14 20.77
N LEU A 166 -13.82 4.17 20.37
CA LEU A 166 -14.36 4.09 19.02
C LEU A 166 -15.35 5.24 18.79
N SER A 167 -15.12 5.99 17.72
CA SER A 167 -16.00 7.09 17.30
C SER A 167 -15.97 7.25 15.78
N ASP A 168 -17.02 7.85 15.23
CA ASP A 168 -17.08 8.19 13.81
C ASP A 168 -15.98 9.18 13.43
N GLU A 169 -15.57 10.07 14.35
CA GLU A 169 -14.45 10.99 14.16
C GLU A 169 -13.12 10.25 14.01
N LEU A 170 -12.85 9.24 14.87
CA LEU A 170 -11.65 8.41 14.74
C LEU A 170 -11.66 7.63 13.42
N ASN A 171 -12.80 7.06 13.04
CA ASN A 171 -12.99 6.38 11.76
C ASN A 171 -12.71 7.30 10.56
N ALA A 172 -13.21 8.54 10.61
CA ALA A 172 -12.96 9.55 9.58
C ALA A 172 -11.47 9.91 9.50
N ARG A 173 -10.78 10.04 10.63
CA ARG A 173 -9.31 10.24 10.66
C ARG A 173 -8.54 9.06 10.09
N CYS A 174 -8.98 7.81 10.31
CA CYS A 174 -8.38 6.65 9.64
C CYS A 174 -8.54 6.70 8.11
N VAL A 175 -9.69 7.17 7.62
CA VAL A 175 -9.92 7.38 6.18
C VAL A 175 -9.00 8.49 5.65
N ALA A 176 -8.90 9.60 6.36
CA ALA A 176 -7.97 10.68 6.00
C ALA A 176 -6.53 10.17 5.95
N GLU A 177 -6.06 9.48 6.99
CA GLU A 177 -4.71 8.92 7.07
C GLU A 177 -4.40 7.96 5.92
N LEU A 178 -5.34 7.13 5.47
CA LEU A 178 -5.12 6.25 4.31
C LEU A 178 -4.75 7.04 3.02
N PHE A 179 -5.36 8.21 2.82
CA PHE A 179 -5.13 9.06 1.64
C PHE A 179 -3.98 10.05 1.86
N ASP A 180 -3.88 10.63 3.05
CA ASP A 180 -2.84 11.58 3.41
C ASP A 180 -1.47 10.92 3.49
N SER A 181 -1.39 9.66 3.94
CA SER A 181 -0.13 8.92 4.02
C SER A 181 0.46 8.72 2.64
N ILE A 182 -0.31 8.32 1.63
CA ILE A 182 0.25 8.10 0.30
C ILE A 182 0.72 9.40 -0.37
N THR A 183 0.07 10.53 -0.08
CA THR A 183 0.57 11.84 -0.50
C THR A 183 1.86 12.23 0.24
N ALA A 184 1.97 11.90 1.53
CA ALA A 184 3.19 12.12 2.32
C ALA A 184 4.37 11.31 1.74
N GLU A 185 4.17 10.02 1.49
CA GLU A 185 5.20 9.12 0.95
C GLU A 185 5.71 9.63 -0.42
N VAL A 186 4.82 10.10 -1.30
CA VAL A 186 5.25 10.73 -2.56
C VAL A 186 6.12 11.96 -2.32
N GLU A 187 5.74 12.84 -1.39
CA GLU A 187 6.50 14.04 -1.07
C GLU A 187 7.87 13.70 -0.44
N GLU A 188 7.90 12.76 0.50
CA GLU A 188 9.10 12.33 1.24
C GLU A 188 10.11 11.63 0.31
N GLU A 189 9.64 10.73 -0.56
CA GLU A 189 10.50 9.93 -1.45
C GLU A 189 10.90 10.64 -2.75
N THR A 190 10.13 11.64 -3.21
CA THR A 190 10.39 12.33 -4.49
C THR A 190 10.67 13.83 -4.37
N ASN A 191 10.40 14.42 -3.21
CA ASN A 191 10.44 15.88 -2.96
C ASN A 191 9.50 16.69 -3.87
N VAL A 192 8.48 16.05 -4.44
CA VAL A 192 7.43 16.73 -5.18
C VAL A 192 6.44 17.33 -4.18
N PRO A 193 6.22 18.65 -4.20
CA PRO A 193 5.39 19.31 -3.20
C PRO A 193 3.92 18.95 -3.39
N ARG A 194 3.17 18.84 -2.29
CA ARG A 194 1.72 18.55 -2.33
C ARG A 194 0.92 19.47 -3.25
N SER A 195 1.32 20.73 -3.38
CA SER A 195 0.65 21.70 -4.27
C SER A 195 0.72 21.33 -5.75
N ALA A 196 1.63 20.43 -6.14
CA ALA A 196 1.76 19.92 -7.50
C ALA A 196 1.04 18.58 -7.71
N LEU A 197 0.44 18.00 -6.67
CA LEU A 197 -0.20 16.68 -6.69
C LEU A 197 -1.73 16.83 -6.72
N SER A 198 -2.40 16.02 -7.53
CA SER A 198 -3.85 15.86 -7.46
C SER A 198 -4.24 15.11 -6.18
N PRO A 199 -5.51 15.23 -5.72
CA PRO A 199 -6.03 14.33 -4.71
C PRO A 199 -5.82 12.85 -5.13
N PRO A 200 -5.40 11.96 -4.22
CA PRO A 200 -5.22 10.55 -4.54
C PRO A 200 -6.54 9.87 -4.90
N LEU A 201 -6.50 9.00 -5.90
CA LEU A 201 -7.65 8.23 -6.35
C LEU A 201 -7.35 6.73 -6.24
N LEU A 202 -8.12 6.02 -5.41
CA LEU A 202 -7.90 4.61 -5.10
C LEU A 202 -8.37 3.71 -6.25
N LEU A 203 -7.43 2.94 -6.81
CA LEU A 203 -7.65 2.06 -7.97
C LEU A 203 -8.06 0.64 -7.57
N GLY A 204 -7.52 0.14 -6.47
CA GLY A 204 -7.63 -1.27 -6.08
C GLY A 204 -6.66 -1.64 -4.96
N VAL A 205 -6.51 -2.93 -4.72
CA VAL A 205 -5.59 -3.47 -3.72
C VAL A 205 -4.83 -4.68 -4.28
N THR A 206 -3.55 -4.76 -3.94
CA THR A 206 -2.70 -5.90 -4.23
C THR A 206 -2.39 -6.66 -2.95
N LEU A 207 -2.67 -7.95 -2.93
CA LEU A 207 -2.22 -8.85 -1.88
C LEU A 207 -0.86 -9.42 -2.27
N GLN A 208 0.19 -9.02 -1.56
CA GLN A 208 1.58 -9.30 -1.93
C GLN A 208 1.94 -10.78 -1.71
N GLY A 209 1.82 -11.58 -2.78
CA GLY A 209 2.30 -12.95 -2.88
C GLY A 209 2.05 -13.82 -1.64
N SER A 210 3.11 -14.51 -1.20
CA SER A 210 3.10 -15.37 -0.01
C SER A 210 3.10 -14.61 1.32
N ALA A 211 3.37 -13.30 1.31
CA ALA A 211 3.34 -12.48 2.51
C ALA A 211 1.90 -12.13 2.94
N GLU A 212 0.96 -12.20 1.99
CA GLU A 212 -0.43 -11.78 2.15
C GLU A 212 -0.59 -10.38 2.73
N THR A 213 0.36 -9.48 2.46
CA THR A 213 0.28 -8.10 2.94
C THR A 213 -0.47 -7.26 1.91
N PRO A 214 -1.58 -6.59 2.28
CA PRO A 214 -2.34 -5.74 1.35
C PRO A 214 -1.60 -4.42 1.08
N SER A 215 -1.59 -4.00 -0.18
CA SER A 215 -1.09 -2.70 -0.63
C SER A 215 -2.14 -2.02 -1.49
N TYR A 216 -2.71 -0.92 -1.02
CA TYR A 216 -3.72 -0.16 -1.75
C TYR A 216 -3.04 0.73 -2.79
N ALA A 217 -3.49 0.62 -4.04
CA ALA A 217 -2.89 1.32 -5.18
C ALA A 217 -3.66 2.59 -5.51
N PHE A 218 -2.97 3.72 -5.53
CA PHE A 218 -3.52 5.04 -5.82
C PHE A 218 -2.98 5.57 -7.14
N LEU A 219 -3.80 6.32 -7.86
CA LEU A 219 -3.36 7.25 -8.90
C LEU A 219 -3.19 8.64 -8.28
N ILE A 220 -2.06 9.28 -8.54
CA ILE A 220 -1.81 10.69 -8.25
C ILE A 220 -1.26 11.33 -9.53
N GLU A 221 -1.97 12.31 -10.08
CA GLU A 221 -1.44 13.11 -11.19
C GLU A 221 -0.58 14.26 -10.64
N CYS A 222 0.55 14.50 -11.28
CA CYS A 222 1.52 15.51 -10.93
C CYS A 222 1.59 16.58 -12.02
N ALA A 223 1.57 17.85 -11.64
CA ALA A 223 1.69 18.98 -12.56
C ALA A 223 3.12 19.14 -13.13
N LEU A 224 4.11 18.52 -12.50
CA LEU A 224 5.52 18.60 -12.89
C LEU A 224 5.87 17.60 -13.99
N SER A 225 6.83 17.98 -14.84
CA SER A 225 7.39 17.10 -15.87
C SER A 225 8.37 16.09 -15.28
N VAL A 226 8.79 15.09 -16.07
CA VAL A 226 9.89 14.19 -15.67
C VAL A 226 11.14 14.97 -15.25
N ALA A 227 11.52 16.00 -16.01
CA ALA A 227 12.71 16.80 -15.74
C ALA A 227 12.63 17.51 -14.37
N ASP A 228 11.49 18.13 -14.08
CA ASP A 228 11.28 18.85 -12.82
C ASP A 228 11.22 17.89 -11.61
N VAL A 229 10.62 16.71 -11.77
CA VAL A 229 10.60 15.68 -10.71
C VAL A 229 12.01 15.17 -10.45
N GLN A 230 12.80 14.93 -11.51
CA GLN A 230 14.19 14.48 -11.39
C GLN A 230 15.08 15.50 -10.67
N GLU A 231 14.90 16.79 -10.93
CA GLU A 231 15.65 17.86 -10.26
C GLU A 231 15.35 17.90 -8.75
N ARG A 232 14.08 17.70 -8.37
CA ARG A 232 13.64 17.72 -6.97
C ARG A 232 14.13 16.55 -6.15
N TYR A 233 14.21 15.36 -6.74
CA TYR A 233 14.60 14.12 -6.04
C TYR A 233 15.97 14.21 -5.35
N VAL A 234 16.85 15.09 -5.83
CA VAL A 234 18.18 15.37 -5.24
C VAL A 234 18.09 15.89 -3.79
N ASP A 235 16.93 16.39 -3.37
CA ASP A 235 16.67 16.83 -2.00
C ASP A 235 15.52 16.03 -1.32
N ALA A 236 15.20 14.83 -1.80
CA ALA A 236 14.25 13.93 -1.15
C ALA A 236 14.71 13.55 0.27
N GLN A 237 13.77 13.24 1.17
CA GLN A 237 14.11 12.93 2.56
C GLN A 237 14.71 11.52 2.67
N ASP A 238 14.17 10.56 1.92
CA ASP A 238 14.51 9.13 2.03
C ASP A 238 15.51 8.64 0.98
N GLN A 239 16.58 9.40 0.76
CA GLN A 239 17.61 9.06 -0.24
C GLN A 239 18.39 7.77 0.06
N TYR A 240 18.24 7.20 1.26
CA TYR A 240 18.87 5.92 1.59
C TYR A 240 18.03 4.73 1.11
N GLU A 241 16.72 4.91 0.89
CA GLU A 241 15.79 3.83 0.51
C GLU A 241 15.81 3.54 -0.99
N SER A 242 16.07 4.56 -1.80
CA SER A 242 16.14 4.47 -3.25
C SER A 242 17.44 5.08 -3.80
N THR A 243 17.88 4.62 -4.97
CA THR A 243 19.17 5.03 -5.57
C THR A 243 19.03 5.94 -6.78
N ARG A 244 17.86 5.96 -7.41
CA ARG A 244 17.49 6.81 -8.55
C ARG A 244 16.00 6.70 -8.85
N LEU A 245 15.48 7.69 -9.55
CA LEU A 245 14.19 7.57 -10.23
C LEU A 245 14.33 6.88 -11.60
N MET A 246 13.24 6.26 -12.02
CA MET A 246 13.02 5.74 -13.37
C MET A 246 11.65 6.20 -13.85
N PHE A 247 11.50 6.38 -15.16
CA PHE A 247 10.27 6.91 -15.75
C PHE A 247 9.83 6.02 -16.90
N VAL A 248 8.56 5.61 -16.90
CA VAL A 248 7.98 4.80 -17.98
C VAL A 248 6.81 5.56 -18.58
N PRO A 249 6.78 5.82 -19.90
CA PRO A 249 5.64 6.44 -20.54
C PRO A 249 4.37 5.64 -20.28
N VAL A 250 3.26 6.31 -19.97
CA VAL A 250 1.95 5.66 -19.75
C VAL A 250 1.56 4.78 -20.94
N ALA A 251 1.87 5.23 -22.17
CA ALA A 251 1.59 4.48 -23.40
C ALA A 251 2.41 3.19 -23.55
N ALA A 252 3.51 3.04 -22.80
CA ALA A 252 4.41 1.90 -22.83
C ALA A 252 4.29 1.02 -21.56
N LEU A 253 3.26 1.24 -20.73
CA LEU A 253 3.04 0.46 -19.52
C LEU A 253 2.79 -1.01 -19.85
N SER A 254 3.79 -1.83 -19.54
CA SER A 254 3.67 -3.28 -19.50
C SER A 254 4.29 -3.77 -18.20
N THR A 255 3.82 -4.89 -17.66
CA THR A 255 4.41 -5.49 -16.45
C THR A 255 5.78 -6.14 -16.70
N ASN A 256 6.27 -6.14 -17.95
CA ASN A 256 7.49 -6.83 -18.36
C ASN A 256 8.70 -5.89 -18.55
N THR A 257 8.52 -4.58 -18.40
CA THR A 257 9.59 -3.59 -18.65
C THR A 257 10.57 -3.44 -17.50
N LEU A 258 10.18 -3.80 -16.27
CA LEU A 258 10.98 -3.65 -15.06
C LEU A 258 10.83 -4.88 -14.16
N GLU A 259 11.85 -5.18 -13.36
CA GLU A 259 11.74 -6.14 -12.27
C GLU A 259 11.06 -5.47 -11.07
N LEU A 260 9.73 -5.58 -11.03
CA LEU A 260 8.87 -4.82 -10.12
C LEU A 260 8.64 -5.55 -8.80
N THR A 261 8.58 -4.78 -7.70
CA THR A 261 8.03 -5.29 -6.44
C THR A 261 6.58 -5.76 -6.63
N PRO A 262 6.07 -6.67 -5.79
CA PRO A 262 4.68 -7.10 -5.84
C PRO A 262 3.66 -5.96 -5.79
N SER A 263 3.88 -4.95 -4.95
CA SER A 263 3.03 -3.75 -4.81
C SER A 263 3.06 -2.91 -6.08
N ALA A 264 4.26 -2.61 -6.62
CA ALA A 264 4.41 -1.84 -7.85
C ALA A 264 3.76 -2.55 -9.05
N ALA A 265 3.99 -3.85 -9.21
CA ALA A 265 3.40 -4.64 -10.28
C ALA A 265 1.86 -4.56 -10.28
N GLY A 266 1.24 -4.73 -9.11
CA GLY A 266 -0.21 -4.64 -8.99
C GLY A 266 -0.74 -3.21 -9.16
N CYS A 267 0.01 -2.20 -8.69
CA CYS A 267 -0.31 -0.79 -8.92
C CYS A 267 -0.33 -0.45 -10.43
N LEU A 268 0.67 -0.90 -11.19
CA LEU A 268 0.71 -0.70 -12.64
C LEU A 268 -0.39 -1.47 -13.37
N GLN A 269 -0.69 -2.69 -12.93
CA GLN A 269 -1.79 -3.46 -13.52
C GLN A 269 -3.12 -2.70 -13.42
N LEU A 270 -3.41 -2.13 -12.25
CA LEU A 270 -4.62 -1.34 -12.01
C LEU A 270 -4.62 -0.01 -12.80
N LEU A 271 -3.47 0.65 -12.89
CA LEU A 271 -3.31 1.85 -13.71
C LEU A 271 -3.54 1.56 -15.19
N ALA A 272 -2.96 0.48 -15.72
CA ALA A 272 -3.15 0.07 -17.11
C ALA A 272 -4.62 -0.25 -17.40
N GLU A 273 -5.32 -0.93 -16.47
CA GLU A 273 -6.76 -1.18 -16.58
C GLU A 273 -7.57 0.12 -16.70
N LEU A 274 -7.24 1.14 -15.90
CA LEU A 274 -7.89 2.46 -15.95
C LEU A 274 -7.71 3.11 -17.33
N TYR A 275 -6.48 3.18 -17.83
CA TYR A 275 -6.20 3.81 -19.13
C TYR A 275 -6.85 3.06 -20.30
N MET A 276 -6.86 1.72 -20.28
CA MET A 276 -7.58 0.91 -21.29
C MET A 276 -9.08 1.22 -21.30
N LYS A 277 -9.70 1.36 -20.12
CA LYS A 277 -11.13 1.73 -20.01
C LYS A 277 -11.41 3.12 -20.57
N GLN A 278 -10.58 4.10 -20.26
CA GLN A 278 -10.73 5.47 -20.77
C GLN A 278 -10.58 5.53 -22.31
N GLN A 279 -9.62 4.79 -22.89
CA GLN A 279 -9.45 4.70 -24.34
C GLN A 279 -10.69 4.11 -25.02
N ASN A 280 -11.24 3.01 -24.47
CA ASN A 280 -12.45 2.38 -25.00
C ASN A 280 -13.67 3.32 -24.93
N GLN A 281 -13.84 4.07 -23.82
CA GLN A 281 -14.92 5.06 -23.70
C GLN A 281 -14.78 6.18 -24.72
N ASN A 282 -13.56 6.69 -24.94
CA ASN A 282 -13.29 7.74 -25.93
C ASN A 282 -13.49 7.27 -27.37
N GLN A 283 -13.25 6.00 -27.67
CA GLN A 283 -13.52 5.43 -28.98
C GLN A 283 -15.03 5.28 -29.23
N ILE A 284 -15.78 4.82 -28.23
CA ILE A 284 -17.25 4.69 -28.31
C ILE A 284 -17.93 6.07 -28.47
N SER A 285 -17.46 7.08 -27.74
CA SER A 285 -18.03 8.44 -27.84
C SER A 285 -17.80 9.05 -29.22
N ARG A 286 -16.62 8.87 -29.83
CA ARG A 286 -16.32 9.32 -31.20
C ARG A 286 -17.22 8.65 -32.25
N ILE A 287 -17.51 7.35 -32.09
CA ILE A 287 -18.40 6.62 -33.01
C ILE A 287 -19.85 7.11 -32.93
N LYS A 288 -20.32 7.52 -31.75
CA LYS A 288 -21.70 8.04 -31.57
C LYS A 288 -21.89 9.46 -32.07
N THR A 289 -20.81 10.21 -32.26
CA THR A 289 -20.82 11.60 -32.76
C THR A 289 -20.48 11.72 -34.24
N SER A 290 -20.23 10.60 -34.93
CA SER A 290 -19.98 10.52 -36.38
C SER A 290 -21.19 9.94 -37.09
#